data_AF-A0A2G1Y9E2-F1
#
_entry.id   AF-A0A2G1Y9E2-F1
#
_cell.length_a   1.000
_cell.length_b   1.000
_cell.length_c   1.000
_cell.angle_alpha   90.00
_cell.angle_beta   90.00
_cell.angle_gamma   90.00
#
_symmetry.space_group_name_H-M   'P 1'
#
loop_
_entity.id
_entity.type
_entity.pdbx_description
1 polymer ?
#
loop_
_entity_poly.entity_id
_entity_poly.type
_entity_poly.pdbx_seq_one_letter_code
_entity_poly.pdbx_strand_id
1 'polypeptide(L)'
;MDEQEKLKIKNQKARIRRARTAQRKLKKARAELEALGEITDWEDEFIASVDERLEKFDSAFADPSLGGFGEALSNKQKQVLAQMRRKIKDKSKQAPQDGSKNDPGRPQWRSSFKNKSNFKPRVRNIEDDMFEDEPEPEPKLAPEPSAKTPPPKHKPFLKIIDGGKK
;
A
#
# COMPACT_ATOMS: atom_id res chain seq x y z
N MET A 1 34.67 13.25 -26.23
CA MET A 1 33.23 13.16 -25.94
C MET A 1 32.76 11.77 -26.28
N ASP A 2 33.26 10.83 -25.49
CA ASP A 2 32.97 9.42 -25.64
C ASP A 2 31.53 9.14 -25.24
N GLU A 3 30.95 8.05 -25.73
CA GLU A 3 29.55 7.73 -25.44
C GLU A 3 29.29 7.58 -23.94
N GLN A 4 30.30 7.06 -23.21
CA GLN A 4 30.28 6.96 -21.75
C GLN A 4 30.20 8.32 -21.05
N GLU A 5 30.85 9.36 -21.57
CA GLU A 5 30.77 10.73 -21.03
C GLU A 5 29.38 11.31 -21.26
N LYS A 6 28.82 11.13 -22.46
CA LYS A 6 27.44 11.55 -22.80
C LYS A 6 26.41 10.88 -21.88
N LEU A 7 26.59 9.58 -21.59
CA LEU A 7 25.75 8.84 -20.64
C LEU A 7 25.88 9.35 -19.20
N LYS A 8 27.11 9.61 -18.72
CA LYS A 8 27.36 10.21 -17.40
C LYS A 8 26.67 11.58 -17.26
N ILE A 9 26.84 12.47 -18.23
CA ILE A 9 26.21 13.80 -18.25
C ILE A 9 24.67 13.69 -18.26
N LYS A 10 24.11 12.79 -19.09
CA LYS A 10 22.66 12.53 -19.16
C LYS A 10 22.11 12.00 -17.82
N ASN A 11 22.84 11.09 -17.17
CA ASN A 11 22.48 10.55 -15.86
C ASN A 11 22.58 11.59 -14.74
N GLN A 12 23.62 12.43 -14.73
CA GLN A 12 23.75 13.53 -13.76
C GLN A 12 22.62 14.55 -13.93
N LYS A 13 22.30 14.96 -15.17
CA LYS A 13 21.13 15.80 -15.48
C LYS A 13 19.80 15.12 -15.12
N ALA A 14 19.73 13.79 -15.07
CA ALA A 14 18.56 13.07 -14.55
C ALA A 14 18.51 13.11 -13.01
N ARG A 15 19.64 12.89 -12.31
CA ARG A 15 19.77 13.02 -10.85
C ARG A 15 19.33 14.39 -10.35
N ILE A 16 19.91 15.48 -10.88
CA ILE A 16 19.57 16.86 -10.52
C ILE A 16 18.06 17.13 -10.68
N ARG A 17 17.45 16.66 -11.78
CA ARG A 17 16.00 16.79 -11.98
C ARG A 17 15.20 16.02 -10.93
N ARG A 18 15.59 14.78 -10.62
CA ARG A 18 14.95 13.94 -9.60
C ARG A 18 15.08 14.57 -8.21
N ALA A 19 16.26 15.06 -7.85
CA ALA A 19 16.52 15.78 -6.61
C ALA A 19 15.56 16.97 -6.46
N ARG A 20 15.53 17.88 -7.45
CA ARG A 20 14.58 19.01 -7.47
C ARG A 20 13.12 18.59 -7.36
N THR A 21 12.71 17.48 -7.97
CA THR A 21 11.33 16.96 -7.79
C THR A 21 11.08 16.37 -6.40
N ALA A 22 12.11 15.83 -5.73
CA ALA A 22 12.02 15.41 -4.33
C ALA A 22 11.92 16.62 -3.40
N GLN A 23 12.80 17.62 -3.53
CA GLN A 23 12.74 18.89 -2.78
C GLN A 23 11.36 19.56 -2.89
N ARG A 24 10.78 19.64 -4.10
CA ARG A 24 9.40 20.15 -4.30
C ARG A 24 8.35 19.33 -3.54
N LYS A 25 8.51 18.01 -3.43
CA LYS A 25 7.59 17.13 -2.67
C LYS A 25 7.76 17.32 -1.16
N LEU A 26 8.98 17.56 -0.67
CA LEU A 26 9.27 17.89 0.73
C LEU A 26 8.66 19.25 1.11
N LYS A 27 9.01 20.31 0.38
CA LYS A 27 8.54 21.69 0.62
C LYS A 27 7.02 21.79 0.55
N LYS A 28 6.40 21.05 -0.37
CA LYS A 28 4.94 20.92 -0.42
C LYS A 28 4.36 20.22 0.82
N ALA A 29 4.95 19.11 1.27
CA ALA A 29 4.48 18.41 2.47
C ALA A 29 4.65 19.26 3.73
N ARG A 30 5.76 20.01 3.85
CA ARG A 30 6.00 21.00 4.91
C ARG A 30 4.88 22.04 4.95
N ALA A 31 4.66 22.74 3.83
CA ALA A 31 3.64 23.78 3.74
C ALA A 31 2.20 23.25 3.98
N GLU A 32 1.88 22.02 3.55
CA GLU A 32 0.59 21.38 3.81
C GLU A 32 0.40 20.98 5.30
N LEU A 33 1.48 20.62 6.02
CA LEU A 33 1.44 20.34 7.47
C LEU A 33 1.44 21.63 8.31
N GLU A 34 2.21 22.64 7.88
CA GLU A 34 2.32 23.96 8.51
C GLU A 34 1.00 24.73 8.42
N ALA A 35 0.35 24.75 7.25
CA ALA A 35 -0.98 25.34 7.08
C ALA A 35 -2.10 24.64 7.88
N LEU A 36 -1.85 23.41 8.33
CA LEU A 36 -2.74 22.64 9.20
C LEU A 36 -2.38 22.81 10.69
N GLY A 37 -1.22 23.38 11.01
CA GLY A 37 -0.71 23.50 12.39
C GLY A 37 -0.27 22.16 13.01
N GLU A 38 0.01 21.13 12.19
CA GLU A 38 0.29 19.77 12.65
C GLU A 38 1.71 19.28 12.34
N ILE A 39 2.62 20.15 11.93
CA ILE A 39 4.02 19.76 11.78
C ILE A 39 4.62 19.42 13.15
N THR A 40 5.19 18.22 13.28
CA THR A 40 5.96 17.85 14.48
C THR A 40 7.43 18.22 14.28
N ASP A 41 8.14 18.51 15.36
CA ASP A 41 9.57 18.92 15.32
C ASP A 41 10.41 17.90 14.52
N TRP A 42 10.21 16.61 14.78
CA TRP A 42 10.85 15.52 14.03
C TRP A 42 10.48 15.47 12.53
N GLU A 43 9.23 15.79 12.16
CA GLU A 43 8.83 15.88 10.76
C GLU A 43 9.54 17.05 10.04
N ASP A 44 9.79 18.15 10.75
CA ASP A 44 10.52 19.31 10.21
C ASP A 44 12.03 19.05 10.11
N GLU A 45 12.64 18.50 11.16
CA GLU A 45 14.03 18.04 11.16
C GLU A 45 14.31 17.02 10.05
N PHE A 46 13.39 16.06 9.86
CA PHE A 46 13.48 15.10 8.76
C PHE A 46 13.46 15.80 7.39
N ILE A 47 12.56 16.77 7.20
CA ILE A 47 12.46 17.52 5.93
C ILE A 47 13.75 18.33 5.68
N ALA A 48 14.27 19.03 6.69
CA ALA A 48 15.49 19.80 6.60
C ALA A 48 16.72 18.92 6.28
N SER A 49 16.91 17.82 7.02
CA SER A 49 18.03 16.88 6.83
C SER A 49 18.01 16.21 5.45
N VAL A 50 16.83 15.92 4.91
CA VAL A 50 16.70 15.37 3.56
C VAL A 50 16.93 16.44 2.48
N ASP A 51 16.50 17.70 2.69
CA ASP A 51 16.72 18.79 1.73
C ASP A 51 18.21 19.15 1.58
N GLU A 52 18.95 19.28 2.70
CA GLU A 52 20.40 19.52 2.70
C GLU A 52 21.16 18.43 1.92
N ARG A 53 20.80 17.16 2.14
CA ARG A 53 21.43 16.02 1.46
C ARG A 53 21.10 15.98 -0.03
N LEU A 54 19.88 16.37 -0.42
CA LEU A 54 19.49 16.50 -1.82
C LEU A 54 20.23 17.63 -2.52
N GLU A 55 20.48 18.76 -1.84
CA GLU A 55 21.24 19.88 -2.37
C GLU A 55 22.74 19.53 -2.54
N LYS A 56 23.33 18.82 -1.57
CA LYS A 56 24.75 18.46 -1.59
C LYS A 56 25.11 17.31 -2.55
N PHE A 57 24.22 16.34 -2.75
CA PHE A 57 24.55 15.08 -3.44
C PHE A 57 23.60 14.66 -4.58
N ASP A 58 22.57 15.46 -4.90
CA ASP A 58 21.47 15.10 -5.81
C ASP A 58 20.74 13.78 -5.46
N SER A 59 20.95 13.25 -4.24
CA SER A 59 20.38 12.00 -3.74
C SER A 59 20.36 11.99 -2.22
N ALA A 60 19.22 11.65 -1.62
CA ALA A 60 19.06 11.56 -0.18
C ALA A 60 19.60 10.24 0.43
N PHE A 61 20.22 9.38 -0.38
CA PHE A 61 20.79 8.10 0.04
C PHE A 61 22.01 7.74 -0.84
N ALA A 62 22.97 7.03 -0.25
CA ALA A 62 24.24 6.66 -0.92
C ALA A 62 24.20 5.27 -1.56
N ASP A 63 23.57 4.29 -0.92
CA ASP A 63 23.51 2.89 -1.36
C ASP A 63 22.35 2.64 -2.35
N PRO A 64 22.63 2.27 -3.61
CA PRO A 64 21.60 1.90 -4.60
C PRO A 64 20.65 0.78 -4.21
N SER A 65 20.92 -0.01 -3.16
CA SER A 65 19.98 -1.03 -2.67
C SER A 65 18.76 -0.44 -1.95
N LEU A 66 18.90 0.77 -1.37
CA LEU A 66 17.90 1.38 -0.48
C LEU A 66 16.78 2.13 -1.21
N GLY A 67 16.80 2.16 -2.53
CA GLY A 67 15.85 2.85 -3.41
C GLY A 67 16.09 2.47 -4.86
N GLY A 68 15.28 2.92 -5.81
CA GLY A 68 15.58 2.70 -7.22
C GLY A 68 16.80 3.51 -7.67
N PHE A 69 17.64 2.93 -8.53
CA PHE A 69 18.68 3.66 -9.30
C PHE A 69 18.12 4.88 -10.07
N GLY A 70 16.81 4.88 -10.29
CA GLY A 70 16.04 5.97 -10.91
C GLY A 70 15.57 7.08 -9.97
N GLU A 71 15.90 7.08 -8.68
CA GLU A 71 15.20 7.90 -7.67
C GLU A 71 16.15 8.66 -6.74
N ALA A 72 15.68 9.79 -6.20
CA ALA A 72 16.45 10.64 -5.29
C ALA A 72 16.12 10.42 -3.80
N LEU A 73 15.12 9.60 -3.49
CA LEU A 73 14.70 9.27 -2.12
C LEU A 73 14.71 7.75 -1.93
N SER A 74 15.20 7.29 -0.78
CA SER A 74 15.11 5.91 -0.34
C SER A 74 13.66 5.48 -0.13
N ASN A 75 13.38 4.19 -0.25
CA ASN A 75 12.06 3.61 0.00
C ASN A 75 11.51 3.97 1.40
N LYS A 76 12.35 3.99 2.44
CA LYS A 76 11.94 4.42 3.79
C LYS A 76 11.56 5.92 3.84
N GLN A 77 12.34 6.78 3.18
CA GLN A 77 12.03 8.22 3.10
C GLN A 77 10.70 8.48 2.35
N LYS A 78 10.39 7.69 1.31
CA LYS A 78 9.08 7.75 0.64
C LYS A 78 7.94 7.31 1.54
N GLN A 79 8.15 6.30 2.40
CA GLN A 79 7.14 5.84 3.36
C GLN A 79 6.81 6.94 4.38
N VAL A 80 7.83 7.63 4.92
CA VAL A 80 7.64 8.80 5.79
C VAL A 80 6.84 9.90 5.08
N LEU A 81 7.19 10.26 3.84
CA LEU A 81 6.41 11.25 3.07
C LEU A 81 4.99 10.79 2.74
N ALA A 82 4.77 9.48 2.58
CA ALA A 82 3.42 8.92 2.41
C ALA A 82 2.62 9.00 3.72
N GLN A 83 3.25 8.82 4.88
CA GLN A 83 2.63 9.01 6.19
C GLN A 83 2.26 10.47 6.44
N MET A 84 3.18 11.43 6.21
CA MET A 84 2.90 12.87 6.26
C MET A 84 1.70 13.26 5.39
N ARG A 85 1.66 12.78 4.14
CA ARG A 85 0.53 13.03 3.20
C ARG A 85 -0.77 12.37 3.61
N ARG A 86 -0.72 11.21 4.27
CA ARG A 86 -1.89 10.56 4.86
C ARG A 86 -2.42 11.39 6.02
N LYS A 87 -1.55 11.84 6.93
CA LYS A 87 -1.87 12.76 8.04
C LYS A 87 -2.58 14.02 7.52
N ILE A 88 -1.98 14.74 6.55
CA ILE A 88 -2.61 15.88 5.86
C ILE A 88 -4.01 15.51 5.35
N LYS A 89 -4.14 14.42 4.58
CA LYS A 89 -5.40 13.99 3.94
C LYS A 89 -6.47 13.52 4.94
N ASP A 90 -6.08 12.92 6.05
CA ASP A 90 -7.01 12.38 7.03
C ASP A 90 -7.52 13.51 7.93
N LYS A 91 -6.68 14.51 8.23
CA LYS A 91 -7.08 15.75 8.89
C LYS A 91 -7.90 16.69 8.02
N SER A 92 -7.59 16.80 6.73
CA SER A 92 -8.40 17.58 5.77
C SER A 92 -9.83 17.01 5.58
N LYS A 93 -10.09 15.76 6.00
CA LYS A 93 -11.45 15.17 6.08
C LYS A 93 -12.11 15.31 7.45
N GLN A 94 -11.31 15.52 8.51
CA GLN A 94 -11.81 15.75 9.88
C GLN A 94 -12.22 17.21 10.09
N ALA A 95 -11.61 18.14 9.34
CA ALA A 95 -12.16 19.48 9.16
C ALA A 95 -13.64 19.35 8.71
N PRO A 96 -14.58 20.10 9.33
CA PRO A 96 -16.00 20.01 9.01
C PRO A 96 -16.25 20.59 7.61
N GLN A 97 -16.15 19.73 6.59
CA GLN A 97 -16.59 20.08 5.24
C GLN A 97 -18.11 20.05 5.20
N ASP A 98 -18.67 21.25 5.28
CA ASP A 98 -20.06 21.53 4.94
C ASP A 98 -20.36 21.04 3.50
N GLY A 99 -21.44 20.31 3.31
CA GLY A 99 -22.05 20.05 1.98
C GLY A 99 -21.62 18.84 1.13
N SER A 100 -20.34 18.47 0.98
CA SER A 100 -19.91 17.56 -0.14
C SER A 100 -19.76 16.05 0.21
N LYS A 101 -20.84 15.43 0.72
CA LYS A 101 -21.04 13.96 0.64
C LYS A 101 -22.18 13.53 -0.28
N ASN A 102 -23.02 14.47 -0.73
CA ASN A 102 -24.24 14.21 -1.49
C ASN A 102 -24.22 14.80 -2.92
N ASP A 103 -23.05 15.14 -3.48
CA ASP A 103 -22.93 15.56 -4.89
C ASP A 103 -23.28 14.40 -5.85
N PRO A 104 -24.42 14.43 -6.57
CA PRO A 104 -24.81 13.34 -7.47
C PRO A 104 -23.95 13.28 -8.75
N GLY A 105 -23.17 14.33 -9.03
CA GLY A 105 -22.31 14.45 -10.21
C GLY A 105 -20.87 13.95 -10.03
N ARG A 106 -20.42 13.57 -8.83
CA ARG A 106 -19.03 13.16 -8.62
C ARG A 106 -18.83 11.69 -9.02
N PRO A 107 -18.06 11.36 -10.07
CA PRO A 107 -17.90 9.97 -10.51
C PRO A 107 -17.19 9.15 -9.44
N GLN A 108 -17.98 8.33 -8.72
CA GLN A 108 -17.44 7.40 -7.75
C GLN A 108 -16.69 6.30 -8.51
N TRP A 109 -15.35 6.37 -8.48
CA TRP A 109 -14.47 5.36 -9.06
C TRP A 109 -14.54 4.07 -8.23
N ARG A 110 -15.67 3.37 -8.35
CA ARG A 110 -15.91 2.06 -7.75
C ARG A 110 -14.91 1.09 -8.36
N SER A 111 -13.93 0.66 -7.57
CA SER A 111 -13.11 -0.50 -7.92
C SER A 111 -14.03 -1.68 -8.24
N SER A 112 -13.96 -2.19 -9.47
CA SER A 112 -14.88 -3.22 -9.98
C SER A 112 -14.82 -4.54 -9.19
N PHE A 113 -13.75 -4.71 -8.40
CA PHE A 113 -13.60 -5.74 -7.38
C PHE A 113 -14.57 -5.49 -6.22
N LYS A 114 -15.75 -6.11 -6.29
CA LYS A 114 -16.69 -6.21 -5.18
C LYS A 114 -16.06 -7.05 -4.08
N ASN A 115 -15.57 -6.41 -3.01
CA ASN A 115 -15.05 -7.09 -1.82
C ASN A 115 -16.08 -8.11 -1.33
N LYS A 116 -15.75 -9.41 -1.44
CA LYS A 116 -16.66 -10.49 -1.08
C LYS A 116 -16.62 -10.64 0.45
N SER A 117 -17.50 -9.93 1.14
CA SER A 117 -17.62 -9.93 2.61
C SER A 117 -17.85 -11.32 3.23
N ASN A 118 -18.28 -12.31 2.43
CA ASN A 118 -18.44 -13.70 2.83
C ASN A 118 -17.27 -14.63 2.41
N PHE A 119 -16.06 -14.10 2.19
CA PHE A 119 -14.89 -14.97 2.00
C PHE A 119 -14.50 -15.63 3.33
N LYS A 120 -14.99 -16.86 3.56
CA LYS A 120 -14.45 -17.75 4.59
C LYS A 120 -13.39 -18.64 3.93
N PRO A 121 -12.10 -18.55 4.32
CA PRO A 121 -11.08 -19.43 3.78
C PRO A 121 -11.42 -20.89 4.12
N ARG A 122 -11.27 -21.79 3.16
CA ARG A 122 -11.61 -23.22 3.32
C ARG A 122 -10.43 -24.02 3.88
N VAL A 123 -9.81 -23.45 4.90
CA VAL A 123 -8.60 -23.92 5.58
C VAL A 123 -9.02 -24.29 7.01
N ARG A 124 -8.47 -25.36 7.59
CA ARG A 124 -8.61 -25.61 9.03
C ARG A 124 -7.85 -24.51 9.77
N ASN A 125 -8.50 -23.76 10.66
CA ASN A 125 -7.77 -22.79 11.46
C ASN A 125 -6.89 -23.59 12.43
N ILE A 126 -5.59 -23.28 12.49
CA ILE A 126 -4.66 -23.93 13.41
C ILE A 126 -5.08 -23.72 14.88
N GLU A 127 -5.81 -22.63 15.14
CA GLU A 127 -6.40 -22.28 16.43
C GLU A 127 -7.48 -23.27 16.89
N ASP A 128 -8.23 -23.90 15.96
CA ASP A 128 -9.25 -24.91 16.28
C ASP A 128 -8.66 -26.33 16.51
N ASP A 129 -7.39 -26.57 16.14
CA ASP A 129 -6.67 -27.85 16.30
C ASP A 129 -5.58 -27.77 17.42
N MET A 130 -5.39 -26.63 18.09
CA MET A 130 -4.47 -26.49 19.23
C MET A 130 -5.17 -26.79 20.57
N PHE A 131 -5.27 -28.08 20.88
CA PHE A 131 -5.38 -28.67 22.23
C PHE A 131 -5.82 -27.72 23.36
N GLU A 132 -7.13 -27.70 23.65
CA GLU A 132 -7.58 -27.48 25.02
C GLU A 132 -7.35 -28.79 25.80
N ASP A 133 -6.39 -28.80 26.72
CA ASP A 133 -6.17 -29.90 27.67
C ASP A 133 -7.33 -29.92 28.70
N GLU A 134 -8.45 -30.57 28.34
CA GLU A 134 -9.54 -30.90 29.26
C GLU A 134 -9.50 -32.41 29.62
N PRO A 135 -9.49 -32.79 30.91
CA PRO A 135 -9.14 -34.16 31.34
C PRO A 135 -10.21 -35.21 31.04
N GLU A 136 -9.75 -36.41 30.65
CA GLU A 136 -10.56 -37.56 30.22
C GLU A 136 -11.57 -38.06 31.29
N PRO A 137 -12.75 -38.52 30.82
CA PRO A 137 -13.41 -39.65 31.46
C PRO A 137 -13.77 -40.80 30.48
N GLU A 138 -12.93 -41.84 30.51
CA GLU A 138 -13.17 -43.28 30.26
C GLU A 138 -13.77 -43.82 28.93
N PRO A 139 -13.24 -44.95 28.40
CA PRO A 139 -13.58 -45.45 27.07
C PRO A 139 -14.90 -46.24 27.02
N LYS A 140 -15.77 -45.91 26.06
CA LYS A 140 -16.98 -46.70 25.75
C LYS A 140 -17.08 -47.06 24.26
N LEU A 141 -16.60 -48.27 23.97
CA LEU A 141 -17.11 -49.26 23.00
C LEU A 141 -17.76 -48.73 21.70
N ALA A 142 -17.07 -48.90 20.56
CA ALA A 142 -17.66 -48.83 19.22
C ALA A 142 -18.56 -50.06 18.94
N PRO A 143 -19.71 -49.89 18.25
CA PRO A 143 -19.76 -50.04 16.77
C PRO A 143 -20.74 -49.03 16.10
N GLU A 144 -20.93 -48.87 14.77
CA GLU A 144 -20.36 -49.44 13.53
C GLU A 144 -20.01 -48.28 12.54
N PRO A 145 -19.20 -48.49 11.48
CA PRO A 145 -19.00 -47.49 10.44
C PRO A 145 -20.21 -47.36 9.48
N SER A 146 -21.18 -46.52 9.85
CA SER A 146 -22.28 -46.13 8.96
C SER A 146 -21.76 -45.43 7.70
N ALA A 147 -21.85 -46.12 6.56
CA ALA A 147 -21.36 -45.66 5.26
C ALA A 147 -22.17 -44.46 4.71
N LYS A 148 -21.80 -43.24 5.10
CA LYS A 148 -22.29 -42.00 4.48
C LYS A 148 -21.72 -41.89 3.06
N THR A 149 -22.55 -42.12 2.05
CA THR A 149 -22.20 -41.90 0.65
C THR A 149 -21.74 -40.45 0.41
N PRO A 150 -20.65 -40.23 -0.34
CA PRO A 150 -20.16 -38.87 -0.61
C PRO A 150 -21.14 -38.12 -1.52
N PRO A 151 -21.36 -36.81 -1.31
CA PRO A 151 -22.23 -36.01 -2.17
C PRO A 151 -21.71 -35.96 -3.61
N PRO A 152 -22.60 -35.92 -4.62
CA PRO A 152 -22.20 -36.00 -6.03
C PRO A 152 -21.32 -34.82 -6.44
N LYS A 153 -20.10 -35.12 -6.88
CA LYS A 153 -19.16 -34.13 -7.41
C LYS A 153 -19.57 -33.73 -8.83
N HIS A 154 -20.32 -32.63 -8.96
CA HIS A 154 -20.61 -32.06 -10.28
C HIS A 154 -19.31 -31.62 -10.97
N LYS A 155 -19.12 -32.07 -12.20
CA LYS A 155 -18.01 -31.62 -13.06
C LYS A 155 -18.26 -30.17 -13.49
N PRO A 156 -17.24 -29.29 -13.53
CA PRO A 156 -17.41 -27.96 -14.08
C PRO A 156 -17.76 -28.05 -15.56
N PHE A 157 -18.80 -27.33 -15.98
CA PHE A 157 -19.21 -27.24 -17.38
C PHE A 157 -19.09 -25.78 -17.85
N LEU A 158 -18.54 -25.58 -19.05
CA LEU A 158 -18.48 -24.26 -19.64
C LEU A 158 -19.87 -23.89 -20.15
N LYS A 159 -20.42 -22.78 -19.64
CA LYS A 159 -21.55 -22.09 -20.28
C LYS A 159 -20.98 -21.22 -21.40
N ILE A 160 -21.24 -21.60 -22.64
CA ILE A 160 -21.03 -20.73 -23.79
C ILE A 160 -22.08 -19.61 -23.68
N ILE A 161 -21.62 -18.39 -23.43
CA ILE A 161 -22.48 -17.20 -23.46
C ILE A 161 -22.47 -16.72 -24.91
N ASP A 162 -23.63 -16.74 -25.54
CA ASP A 162 -23.75 -16.35 -26.94
C ASP A 162 -23.38 -14.88 -27.14
N GLY A 163 -22.78 -14.57 -28.28
CA GLY A 163 -22.03 -13.33 -28.48
C GLY A 163 -22.83 -12.05 -28.23
N GLY A 164 -22.20 -11.07 -27.57
CA GLY A 164 -22.76 -9.72 -27.48
C GLY A 164 -23.04 -9.14 -28.86
N LYS A 165 -24.23 -8.55 -29.03
CA LYS A 165 -24.63 -7.90 -30.29
C LYS A 165 -23.60 -6.85 -30.70
N LYS A 166 -23.23 -6.86 -31.98
CA LYS A 166 -22.44 -5.80 -32.63
C LYS A 166 -23.21 -4.49 -32.64
#